data_AF-A0A9J7M7C0-F1
#
_entry.id   AF-A0A9J7M7C0-F1
#
_cell.length_a   1.000
_cell.length_b   1.000
_cell.length_c   1.000
_cell.angle_alpha   90.00
_cell.angle_beta   90.00
_cell.angle_gamma   90.00
#
_symmetry.space_group_name_H-M   'P 1'
#
loop_
_entity.id
_entity.type
_entity.pdbx_description
1 polymer ?
#
loop_
_entity_poly.entity_id
_entity_poly.type
_entity_poly.pdbx_seq_one_letter_code
_entity_poly.pdbx_strand_id
1 'polypeptide(L)'
;MDDHISPGCPSGYTSYDGTFFKAYNQAKTYSQARHVCEDDGGLLAMPKNQDLDTFLVKLKNSVDSGEYFWFGLSDELGEGEWMWVDWTPYNATSDWGNWQPGQPDDAFGAGEDCVHYVSARGRGWNDLRCDTTLKFICQLTQDEGSRDHASCLMKNADKTVCPDKSDGSDYRGNLSVTRSGKTCQRWDLNYPHAYPYYWWWFDNHSDPPENYCRNPDGALGLWCYTTDPSTRWEYCNNPACLI
;
A
#
# COMPACT_ATOMS: atom_id res chain seq x y z
N MET A 1 38.36 10.89 16.56
CA MET A 1 37.70 9.61 16.90
C MET A 1 36.29 10.05 17.19
N ASP A 2 35.42 10.01 16.19
CA ASP A 2 34.03 10.41 16.34
C ASP A 2 33.18 9.27 15.82
N ASP A 3 32.28 8.81 16.69
CA ASP A 3 31.60 7.53 16.66
C ASP A 3 30.68 7.36 15.44
N HIS A 4 30.82 6.21 14.80
CA HIS A 4 29.91 5.70 13.78
C HIS A 4 28.52 5.43 14.38
N ILE A 5 27.54 6.31 14.09
CA ILE A 5 26.13 5.98 14.28
C ILE A 5 25.70 5.11 13.09
N SER A 6 25.43 3.83 13.35
CA SER A 6 24.82 2.89 12.40
C SER A 6 23.45 3.41 11.90
N PRO A 7 23.06 3.17 10.63
CA PRO A 7 21.72 3.53 10.15
C PRO A 7 20.69 2.67 10.88
N GLY A 8 19.91 3.28 11.76
CA GLY A 8 18.85 2.62 12.53
C GLY A 8 17.59 2.42 11.70
N CYS A 9 16.75 1.45 12.10
CA CYS A 9 15.39 1.33 11.58
C CYS A 9 14.59 2.62 11.87
N PRO A 10 13.55 2.96 11.07
CA PRO A 10 12.58 3.99 11.45
C PRO A 10 12.12 3.76 12.89
N SER A 11 11.86 4.83 13.65
CA SER A 11 11.64 4.70 15.09
C SER A 11 10.51 3.71 15.43
N GLY A 12 10.87 2.63 16.14
CA GLY A 12 9.95 1.56 16.55
C GLY A 12 9.69 0.47 15.49
N TYR A 13 10.31 0.54 14.32
CA TYR A 13 10.28 -0.50 13.30
C TYR A 13 11.41 -1.52 13.46
N THR A 14 11.17 -2.76 13.04
CA THR A 14 12.13 -3.86 13.00
C THR A 14 12.25 -4.35 11.56
N SER A 15 13.47 -4.50 11.06
CA SER A 15 13.70 -5.01 9.71
C SER A 15 13.65 -6.53 9.63
N TYR A 16 13.11 -7.04 8.53
CA TYR A 16 13.13 -8.44 8.15
C TYR A 16 13.11 -8.55 6.62
N ASP A 17 14.12 -9.23 6.05
CA ASP A 17 14.28 -9.42 4.61
C ASP A 17 14.12 -8.14 3.77
N GLY A 18 14.75 -7.06 4.20
CA GLY A 18 14.70 -5.76 3.52
C GLY A 18 13.39 -4.98 3.67
N THR A 19 12.40 -5.50 4.41
CA THR A 19 11.14 -4.82 4.73
C THR A 19 11.12 -4.43 6.21
N PHE A 20 10.38 -3.37 6.58
CA PHE A 20 10.27 -2.89 7.96
C PHE A 20 8.88 -3.16 8.52
N PHE A 21 8.83 -3.68 9.73
CA PHE A 21 7.59 -4.05 10.41
C PHE A 21 7.50 -3.44 11.79
N LYS A 22 6.28 -3.09 12.21
CA LYS A 22 6.01 -2.57 13.55
C LYS A 22 4.71 -3.12 14.09
N ALA A 23 4.77 -3.71 15.27
CA ALA A 23 3.59 -4.11 16.04
C ALA A 23 3.17 -2.95 16.95
N TYR A 24 1.93 -2.49 16.79
CA TYR A 24 1.35 -1.38 17.53
C TYR A 24 0.66 -1.87 18.80
N ASN A 25 0.87 -1.18 19.92
CA ASN A 25 0.26 -1.56 21.21
C ASN A 25 -1.15 -0.97 21.42
N GLN A 26 -1.60 -0.10 20.52
CA GLN A 26 -2.93 0.51 20.55
C GLN A 26 -3.95 -0.41 19.86
N ALA A 27 -5.13 -0.57 20.47
CA ALA A 27 -6.23 -1.29 19.85
C ALA A 27 -7.01 -0.38 18.88
N LYS A 28 -7.31 -0.89 17.68
CA LYS A 28 -8.02 -0.21 16.58
C LYS A 28 -8.91 -1.19 15.83
N THR A 29 -9.99 -0.70 15.23
CA THR A 29 -10.73 -1.48 14.23
C THR A 29 -9.86 -1.78 13.02
N TYR A 30 -10.22 -2.75 12.19
CA TYR A 30 -9.42 -3.11 11.02
C TYR A 30 -9.18 -1.92 10.08
N SER A 31 -10.24 -1.18 9.75
CA SER A 31 -10.15 0.04 8.92
C SER A 31 -9.29 1.13 9.58
N GLN A 32 -9.40 1.34 10.90
CA GLN A 32 -8.54 2.30 11.60
C GLN A 32 -7.08 1.86 11.63
N ALA A 33 -6.81 0.57 11.75
CA ALA A 33 -5.46 0.02 11.71
C ALA A 33 -4.84 0.17 10.31
N ARG A 34 -5.62 -0.03 9.23
CA ARG A 34 -5.21 0.28 7.85
C ARG A 34 -4.76 1.74 7.72
N HIS A 35 -5.56 2.69 8.18
CA HIS A 35 -5.20 4.11 8.15
C HIS A 35 -3.94 4.44 8.94
N VAL A 36 -3.72 3.83 10.12
CA VAL A 36 -2.47 4.05 10.86
C VAL A 36 -1.26 3.54 10.08
N CYS A 37 -1.37 2.38 9.42
CA CYS A 37 -0.28 1.88 8.59
C CYS A 37 -0.07 2.75 7.34
N GLU A 38 -1.14 3.25 6.72
CA GLU A 38 -1.07 4.19 5.58
C GLU A 38 -0.39 5.51 5.97
N ASP A 39 -0.73 6.07 7.14
CA ASP A 39 -0.11 7.30 7.68
C ASP A 39 1.39 7.11 7.95
N ASP A 40 1.82 5.88 8.22
CA ASP A 40 3.22 5.48 8.38
C ASP A 40 3.95 5.24 7.05
N GLY A 41 3.28 5.34 5.90
CA GLY A 41 3.82 5.00 4.58
C GLY A 41 3.79 3.48 4.27
N GLY A 42 2.95 2.75 4.99
CA GLY A 42 2.86 1.31 4.94
C GLY A 42 1.48 0.77 4.65
N LEU A 43 1.35 -0.53 4.83
CA LEU A 43 0.12 -1.30 4.80
C LEU A 43 0.07 -2.18 6.06
N LEU A 44 -1.09 -2.77 6.36
CA LEU A 44 -1.10 -3.88 7.31
C LEU A 44 -0.17 -5.00 6.82
N ALA A 45 0.55 -5.63 7.74
CA ALA A 45 1.54 -6.66 7.41
C ALA A 45 0.88 -7.89 6.75
N MET A 46 1.51 -8.48 5.75
CA MET A 46 0.96 -9.60 4.98
C MET A 46 1.88 -10.82 5.12
N PRO A 47 1.59 -11.79 6.01
CA PRO A 47 2.38 -13.01 6.19
C PRO A 47 2.25 -13.98 5.01
N LYS A 48 2.79 -13.63 3.85
CA LYS A 48 2.65 -14.40 2.60
C LYS A 48 3.53 -15.66 2.52
N ASN A 49 4.34 -15.93 3.53
CA ASN A 49 5.14 -17.15 3.63
C ASN A 49 5.44 -17.51 5.09
N GLN A 50 5.90 -18.75 5.31
CA GLN A 50 6.15 -19.31 6.63
C GLN A 50 7.19 -18.56 7.46
N ASP A 51 8.27 -18.09 6.84
CA ASP A 51 9.36 -17.46 7.57
C ASP A 51 8.96 -16.04 8.01
N LEU A 52 8.24 -15.31 7.16
CA LEU A 52 7.64 -14.03 7.51
C LEU A 52 6.56 -14.18 8.58
N ASP A 53 5.67 -15.15 8.47
CA ASP A 53 4.65 -15.45 9.51
C ASP A 53 5.31 -15.70 10.88
N THR A 54 6.37 -16.52 10.88
CA THR A 54 7.15 -16.83 12.08
C THR A 54 7.79 -15.58 12.69
N PHE A 55 8.30 -14.67 11.85
CA PHE A 55 8.84 -13.39 12.29
C PHE A 55 7.75 -12.48 12.90
N LEU A 56 6.59 -12.33 12.23
CA LEU A 56 5.50 -11.48 12.72
C LEU A 56 4.91 -11.97 14.05
N VAL A 57 4.81 -13.30 14.24
CA VAL A 57 4.41 -13.88 15.53
C VAL A 57 5.39 -13.51 16.65
N LYS A 58 6.70 -13.54 16.38
CA LYS A 58 7.71 -13.10 17.37
C LYS A 58 7.61 -11.60 17.64
N LEU A 59 7.42 -10.79 16.60
CA LEU A 59 7.30 -9.34 16.71
C LEU A 59 6.08 -8.91 17.53
N LYS A 60 4.90 -9.48 17.27
CA LYS A 60 3.72 -9.13 18.08
C LYS A 60 3.86 -9.57 19.54
N ASN A 61 4.48 -10.73 19.78
CA ASN A 61 4.60 -11.30 21.12
C ASN A 61 5.62 -10.52 21.97
N SER A 62 6.59 -9.82 21.36
CA SER A 62 7.51 -8.93 22.08
C SER A 62 6.81 -7.64 22.55
N VAL A 63 5.73 -7.24 21.88
CA VAL A 63 4.88 -6.11 22.28
C VAL A 63 3.85 -6.56 23.32
N ASP A 64 3.07 -7.59 22.99
CA ASP A 64 2.11 -8.20 23.92
C ASP A 64 1.75 -9.63 23.50
N SER A 65 2.28 -10.61 24.23
CA SER A 65 2.00 -12.03 23.97
C SER A 65 0.59 -12.49 24.36
N GLY A 66 -0.14 -11.71 25.16
CA GLY A 66 -1.49 -12.03 25.62
C GLY A 66 -2.60 -11.62 24.65
N GLU A 67 -2.27 -10.78 23.67
CA GLU A 67 -3.24 -10.06 22.85
C GLU A 67 -3.29 -10.54 21.38
N TYR A 68 -4.33 -10.06 20.70
CA TYR A 68 -4.65 -10.34 19.30
C TYR A 68 -4.18 -9.21 18.39
N PHE A 69 -3.75 -9.55 17.18
CA PHE A 69 -3.16 -8.57 16.26
C PHE A 69 -3.72 -8.72 14.83
N TRP A 70 -4.32 -7.65 14.30
CA TRP A 70 -4.69 -7.54 12.89
C TRP A 70 -3.47 -7.63 11.98
N PHE A 71 -3.68 -8.26 10.82
CA PHE A 71 -2.77 -8.25 9.69
C PHE A 71 -3.57 -8.15 8.38
N GLY A 72 -2.92 -7.89 7.26
CA GLY A 72 -3.52 -7.37 6.03
C GLY A 72 -4.20 -8.40 5.14
N LEU A 73 -5.04 -9.27 5.69
CA LEU A 73 -5.91 -10.20 4.96
C LEU A 73 -7.38 -9.95 5.35
N SER A 74 -8.26 -9.91 4.36
CA SER A 74 -9.70 -9.70 4.55
C SER A 74 -10.50 -10.17 3.33
N ASP A 75 -11.78 -10.50 3.50
CA ASP A 75 -12.73 -10.74 2.40
C ASP A 75 -13.89 -9.73 2.41
N GLU A 76 -13.67 -8.52 2.98
CA GLU A 76 -14.60 -7.37 2.99
C GLU A 76 -15.22 -7.01 1.60
N LEU A 77 -14.61 -7.48 0.50
CA LEU A 77 -15.07 -7.24 -0.88
C LEU A 77 -16.10 -8.27 -1.38
N GLY A 78 -16.17 -9.45 -0.74
CA GLY A 78 -17.07 -10.53 -1.10
C GLY A 78 -16.76 -11.78 -0.27
N GLU A 79 -17.80 -12.33 0.37
CA GLU A 79 -17.74 -13.53 1.20
C GLU A 79 -16.97 -14.68 0.52
N GLY A 80 -15.88 -15.13 1.16
CA GLY A 80 -15.01 -16.20 0.67
C GLY A 80 -13.96 -15.77 -0.35
N GLU A 81 -13.96 -14.52 -0.81
CA GLU A 81 -12.97 -13.94 -1.74
C GLU A 81 -11.90 -13.17 -0.97
N TRP A 82 -10.98 -13.92 -0.35
CA TRP A 82 -9.90 -13.34 0.44
C TRP A 82 -8.93 -12.50 -0.41
N MET A 83 -8.63 -11.30 0.07
CA MET A 83 -7.74 -10.34 -0.56
C MET A 83 -6.72 -9.81 0.45
N TRP A 84 -5.46 -9.76 0.02
CA TRP A 84 -4.43 -9.02 0.72
C TRP A 84 -4.64 -7.51 0.54
N VAL A 85 -4.20 -6.69 1.50
CA VAL A 85 -4.31 -5.22 1.45
C VAL A 85 -3.48 -4.55 0.33
N ASP A 86 -2.64 -5.32 -0.39
CA ASP A 86 -1.98 -4.88 -1.63
C ASP A 86 -2.75 -5.27 -2.91
N TRP A 87 -4.02 -5.67 -2.75
CA TRP A 87 -4.94 -6.07 -3.82
C TRP A 87 -4.54 -7.36 -4.54
N THR A 88 -3.66 -8.16 -3.96
CA THR A 88 -3.37 -9.50 -4.47
C THR A 88 -4.36 -10.52 -3.88
N PRO A 89 -4.94 -11.43 -4.70
CA PRO A 89 -5.81 -12.49 -4.18
C PRO A 89 -5.08 -13.46 -3.26
N TYR A 90 -5.81 -14.02 -2.29
CA TYR A 90 -5.35 -15.12 -1.44
C TYR A 90 -6.20 -16.36 -1.71
N ASN A 91 -5.55 -17.49 -1.98
CA ASN A 91 -6.19 -18.79 -2.10
C ASN A 91 -5.87 -19.66 -0.88
N ALA A 92 -6.86 -19.85 -0.02
CA ALA A 92 -6.73 -20.64 1.22
C ALA A 92 -6.30 -22.10 1.02
N THR A 93 -6.40 -22.65 -0.21
CA THR A 93 -6.01 -24.04 -0.50
C THR A 93 -4.61 -24.20 -1.08
N SER A 94 -4.07 -23.16 -1.73
CA SER A 94 -2.78 -23.25 -2.43
C SER A 94 -1.70 -22.35 -1.85
N ASP A 95 -2.10 -21.24 -1.22
CA ASP A 95 -1.17 -20.26 -0.68
C ASP A 95 -0.81 -20.61 0.76
N TRP A 96 0.31 -20.06 1.23
CA TRP A 96 0.68 -20.21 2.63
C TRP A 96 -0.41 -19.64 3.54
N GLY A 97 -0.92 -20.47 4.45
CA GLY A 97 -1.92 -20.11 5.43
C GLY A 97 -1.65 -20.80 6.76
N ASN A 98 -1.66 -20.05 7.86
CA ASN A 98 -1.51 -20.62 9.20
C ASN A 98 -2.84 -20.60 9.97
N TRP A 99 -3.96 -20.87 9.28
CA TRP A 99 -5.29 -20.92 9.89
C TRP A 99 -5.36 -21.91 11.05
N GLN A 100 -6.14 -21.56 12.09
CA GLN A 100 -6.48 -22.53 13.11
C GLN A 100 -7.27 -23.71 12.53
N PRO A 101 -7.19 -24.91 13.14
CA PRO A 101 -8.04 -26.02 12.75
C PRO A 101 -9.52 -25.59 12.83
N GLY A 102 -10.20 -25.58 11.68
CA GLY A 102 -11.60 -25.16 11.56
C GLY A 102 -11.80 -23.75 11.02
N GLN A 103 -10.75 -22.93 10.90
CA GLN A 103 -10.80 -21.56 10.39
C GLN A 103 -10.46 -21.45 8.89
N PRO A 104 -10.96 -20.42 8.17
CA PRO A 104 -11.95 -19.44 8.64
C PRO A 104 -13.35 -20.05 8.80
N ASP A 105 -14.08 -19.65 9.84
CA ASP A 105 -15.35 -20.27 10.26
C ASP A 105 -16.56 -19.34 10.25
N ASP A 106 -16.37 -18.05 9.93
CA ASP A 106 -17.42 -17.04 9.95
C ASP A 106 -18.29 -17.15 11.22
N ALA A 107 -17.60 -17.25 12.37
CA ALA A 107 -18.30 -17.47 13.62
C ALA A 107 -19.30 -16.33 13.89
N PHE A 108 -20.42 -16.67 14.52
CA PHE A 108 -21.50 -15.73 14.89
C PHE A 108 -22.38 -15.18 13.76
N GLY A 109 -22.26 -15.71 12.53
CA GLY A 109 -23.31 -15.65 11.51
C GLY A 109 -23.19 -14.49 10.53
N ALA A 110 -22.28 -14.63 9.56
CA ALA A 110 -21.92 -13.69 8.51
C ALA A 110 -21.31 -12.38 9.03
N GLY A 111 -20.03 -12.19 8.75
CA GLY A 111 -19.34 -10.91 8.82
C GLY A 111 -18.02 -10.91 9.59
N GLU A 112 -17.33 -12.04 9.71
CA GLU A 112 -15.97 -12.10 10.25
C GLU A 112 -14.88 -11.79 9.20
N ASP A 113 -15.01 -10.68 8.48
CA ASP A 113 -14.28 -10.52 7.22
C ASP A 113 -12.79 -10.15 7.35
N CYS A 114 -12.22 -10.13 8.55
CA CYS A 114 -10.88 -9.61 8.84
C CYS A 114 -10.03 -10.59 9.63
N VAL A 115 -8.76 -10.76 9.26
CA VAL A 115 -7.91 -11.80 9.86
C VAL A 115 -6.94 -11.24 10.89
N HIS A 116 -6.82 -11.96 12.00
CA HIS A 116 -5.88 -11.66 13.07
C HIS A 116 -5.05 -12.86 13.48
N TYR A 117 -3.91 -12.56 14.11
CA TYR A 117 -3.19 -13.51 14.93
C TYR A 117 -3.86 -13.69 16.29
N VAL A 118 -3.90 -14.92 16.78
CA VAL A 118 -4.31 -15.20 18.16
C VAL A 118 -3.22 -14.89 19.20
N SER A 119 -3.60 -14.86 20.48
CA SER A 119 -2.65 -14.76 21.59
C SER A 119 -1.63 -15.90 21.56
N ALA A 120 -0.48 -15.72 22.22
CA ALA A 120 0.59 -16.74 22.27
C ALA A 120 0.18 -18.06 22.95
N ARG A 121 -0.99 -18.09 23.63
CA ARG A 121 -1.58 -19.32 24.17
C ARG A 121 -2.31 -20.15 23.11
N GLY A 122 -2.73 -19.50 22.03
CA GLY A 122 -3.22 -20.14 20.81
C GLY A 122 -2.13 -20.19 19.74
N ARG A 123 -2.47 -20.71 18.56
CA ARG A 123 -1.59 -20.69 17.37
C ARG A 123 -2.40 -20.31 16.16
N GLY A 124 -1.76 -19.73 15.15
CA GLY A 124 -2.37 -19.52 13.85
C GLY A 124 -3.25 -18.28 13.70
N TRP A 125 -4.01 -18.26 12.61
CA TRP A 125 -4.87 -17.18 12.16
C TRP A 125 -6.33 -17.50 12.46
N ASN A 126 -7.10 -16.45 12.65
CA ASN A 126 -8.54 -16.48 12.89
C ASN A 126 -9.16 -15.26 12.20
N ASP A 127 -10.27 -15.46 11.54
CA ASP A 127 -11.15 -14.44 11.01
C ASP A 127 -12.04 -13.89 12.14
N LEU A 128 -12.32 -12.60 12.12
CA LEU A 128 -13.08 -11.91 13.17
C LEU A 128 -13.74 -10.67 12.57
N ARG A 129 -14.87 -10.26 13.14
CA ARG A 129 -15.57 -9.03 12.73
C ARG A 129 -14.63 -7.83 12.70
N CYS A 130 -14.54 -7.17 11.54
CA CYS A 130 -13.65 -6.04 11.27
C CYS A 130 -13.84 -4.82 12.18
N ASP A 131 -15.02 -4.68 12.80
CA ASP A 131 -15.36 -3.62 13.75
C ASP A 131 -14.82 -3.86 15.16
N THR A 132 -14.22 -5.04 15.43
CA THR A 132 -13.55 -5.33 16.69
C THR A 132 -12.26 -4.53 16.82
N THR A 133 -11.96 -4.02 18.00
CA THR A 133 -10.72 -3.28 18.25
C THR A 133 -9.60 -4.21 18.73
N LEU A 134 -8.61 -4.49 17.87
CA LEU A 134 -7.43 -5.29 18.20
C LEU A 134 -6.15 -4.47 18.00
N LYS A 135 -5.03 -4.96 18.54
CA LYS A 135 -3.69 -4.44 18.17
C LYS A 135 -3.41 -4.81 16.71
N PHE A 136 -2.34 -4.30 16.11
CA PHE A 136 -2.10 -4.51 14.68
C PHE A 136 -0.62 -4.44 14.33
N ILE A 137 -0.26 -4.98 13.16
CA ILE A 137 1.10 -4.97 12.65
C ILE A 137 1.12 -4.25 11.32
N CYS A 138 1.96 -3.23 11.18
CA CYS A 138 2.22 -2.55 9.92
C CYS A 138 3.48 -3.12 9.26
N GLN A 139 3.50 -3.10 7.92
CA GLN A 139 4.68 -3.25 7.09
C GLN A 139 4.87 -1.97 6.27
N LEU A 140 6.08 -1.43 6.18
CA LEU A 140 6.34 -0.32 5.28
C LEU A 140 6.40 -0.81 3.83
N THR A 141 5.81 -0.03 2.93
CA THR A 141 5.95 -0.28 1.49
C THR A 141 7.40 -0.02 1.07
N GLN A 142 7.86 -0.68 0.00
CA GLN A 142 9.25 -0.52 -0.46
C GLN A 142 9.58 0.93 -0.88
N ASP A 143 8.58 1.80 -1.07
CA ASP A 143 8.74 3.23 -1.36
C ASP A 143 9.00 4.08 -0.10
N GLU A 144 8.74 3.56 1.09
CA GLU A 144 8.75 4.27 2.38
C GLU A 144 9.71 3.61 3.39
N GLY A 145 9.75 2.27 3.42
CA GLY A 145 10.77 1.50 4.15
C GLY A 145 12.19 1.67 3.57
N SER A 146 12.26 2.16 2.33
CA SER A 146 13.49 2.60 1.68
C SER A 146 13.94 4.01 2.11
N ARG A 147 13.05 4.85 2.66
CA ARG A 147 13.38 6.25 2.97
C ARG A 147 14.39 6.43 4.10
N ASP A 148 14.57 5.41 4.95
CA ASP A 148 15.60 5.39 6.01
C ASP A 148 16.77 4.42 5.76
N HIS A 149 16.77 3.63 4.67
CA HIS A 149 17.89 2.73 4.33
C HIS A 149 18.49 2.94 2.93
N ALA A 150 17.87 3.72 2.05
CA ALA A 150 18.40 4.06 0.72
C ALA A 150 19.46 5.17 0.72
N SER A 151 20.09 5.48 1.86
CA SER A 151 21.32 6.27 1.88
C SER A 151 22.56 5.46 1.48
N CYS A 152 22.53 4.13 1.42
CA CYS A 152 23.77 3.34 1.30
C CYS A 152 24.08 2.65 -0.03
N LEU A 153 23.15 2.44 -0.97
CA LEU A 153 23.52 1.86 -2.27
C LEU A 153 22.61 2.34 -3.41
N MET A 154 22.77 3.59 -3.85
CA MET A 154 22.94 3.94 -5.27
C MET A 154 23.50 5.37 -5.32
N LYS A 155 24.82 5.48 -5.51
CA LYS A 155 25.37 6.69 -6.13
C LYS A 155 24.82 6.72 -7.57
N ASN A 156 24.00 7.73 -7.85
CA ASN A 156 23.44 8.15 -9.14
C ASN A 156 22.12 7.47 -9.58
N ALA A 157 21.00 7.90 -8.99
CA ALA A 157 19.75 8.17 -9.71
C ALA A 157 19.16 9.49 -9.16
N ASP A 158 18.63 10.30 -10.05
CA ASP A 158 18.70 11.76 -10.06
C ASP A 158 17.46 12.44 -9.43
N LYS A 159 17.55 13.74 -9.11
CA LYS A 159 16.49 14.62 -8.59
C LYS A 159 15.28 14.81 -9.56
N THR A 160 15.16 13.98 -10.57
CA THR A 160 14.32 14.20 -11.75
C THR A 160 13.07 13.35 -11.68
N VAL A 161 11.98 13.86 -11.09
CA VAL A 161 10.76 14.21 -11.86
C VAL A 161 9.79 15.00 -10.96
N CYS A 162 10.17 16.21 -10.57
CA CYS A 162 9.18 17.24 -10.28
C CYS A 162 9.08 18.19 -11.46
N PRO A 163 7.88 18.68 -11.79
CA PRO A 163 7.80 19.76 -12.76
C PRO A 163 8.50 20.99 -12.18
N ASP A 164 9.31 21.67 -13.00
CA ASP A 164 9.89 22.98 -12.65
C ASP A 164 8.82 24.07 -12.69
N LYS A 165 7.78 23.88 -13.52
CA LYS A 165 6.64 24.78 -13.56
C LYS A 165 5.61 24.39 -12.51
N SER A 166 5.11 25.39 -11.79
CA SER A 166 4.10 25.20 -10.74
C SER A 166 2.77 24.64 -11.25
N ASP A 167 2.49 24.73 -12.55
CA ASP A 167 1.31 24.13 -13.18
C ASP A 167 1.51 22.67 -13.61
N GLY A 168 2.74 22.14 -13.60
CA GLY A 168 3.02 20.77 -14.03
C GLY A 168 3.10 20.55 -15.54
N SER A 169 3.06 21.59 -16.37
CA SER A 169 3.03 21.44 -17.84
C SER A 169 4.29 20.81 -18.45
N ASP A 170 5.42 20.91 -17.75
CA ASP A 170 6.71 20.32 -18.10
C ASP A 170 6.95 18.94 -17.49
N TYR A 171 6.00 18.40 -16.72
CA TYR A 171 6.13 17.08 -16.13
C TYR A 171 6.21 15.97 -17.18
N ARG A 172 7.26 15.15 -17.13
CA ARG A 172 7.48 14.01 -18.03
C ARG A 172 7.72 12.69 -17.30
N GLY A 173 7.19 12.58 -16.08
CA GLY A 173 7.31 11.35 -15.28
C GLY A 173 6.31 10.29 -15.65
N ASN A 174 6.31 9.23 -14.85
CA ASN A 174 5.52 8.02 -15.05
C ASN A 174 4.36 7.87 -14.05
N LEU A 175 3.98 8.93 -13.33
CA LEU A 175 2.81 8.94 -12.46
C LEU A 175 1.56 8.57 -13.28
N SER A 176 0.83 7.53 -12.90
CA SER A 176 -0.31 6.98 -13.66
C SER A 176 -1.57 6.76 -12.82
N VAL A 177 -1.65 7.45 -11.66
CA VAL A 177 -2.74 7.30 -10.71
C VAL A 177 -3.20 8.69 -10.23
N THR A 178 -4.51 8.85 -10.10
CA THR A 178 -5.13 10.10 -9.63
C THR A 178 -5.00 10.25 -8.11
N ARG A 179 -5.29 11.44 -7.58
CA ARG A 179 -5.28 11.71 -6.13
C ARG A 179 -6.22 10.81 -5.31
N SER A 180 -7.27 10.28 -5.92
CA SER A 180 -8.19 9.35 -5.25
C SER A 180 -7.88 7.88 -5.57
N GLY A 181 -6.71 7.59 -6.13
CA GLY A 181 -6.28 6.23 -6.43
C GLY A 181 -6.81 5.64 -7.73
N LYS A 182 -7.45 6.41 -8.61
CA LYS A 182 -7.96 5.86 -9.87
C LYS A 182 -6.83 5.70 -10.88
N THR A 183 -6.80 4.55 -11.56
CA THR A 183 -5.85 4.31 -12.64
C THR A 183 -6.12 5.26 -13.79
N CYS A 184 -5.05 5.86 -14.31
CA CYS A 184 -5.13 6.68 -15.50
C CYS A 184 -5.37 5.82 -16.74
N GLN A 185 -6.25 6.29 -17.60
CA GLN A 185 -6.43 5.79 -18.95
C GLN A 185 -5.27 6.29 -19.82
N ARG A 186 -4.78 5.45 -20.74
CA ARG A 186 -3.83 5.90 -21.77
C ARG A 186 -4.42 7.00 -22.64
N TRP A 187 -3.60 7.99 -22.98
CA TRP A 187 -4.04 9.16 -23.75
C TRP A 187 -4.47 8.84 -25.18
N ASP A 188 -4.04 7.71 -25.74
CA ASP A 188 -4.41 7.24 -27.08
C ASP A 188 -5.63 6.29 -27.12
N LEU A 189 -6.22 5.95 -25.97
CA LEU A 189 -7.40 5.09 -25.90
C LEU A 189 -8.70 5.90 -25.87
N ASN A 190 -9.72 5.44 -26.59
CA ASN A 190 -11.04 6.08 -26.68
C ASN A 190 -12.08 5.49 -25.72
N TYR A 191 -11.67 4.63 -24.79
CA TYR A 191 -12.53 3.94 -23.84
C TYR A 191 -11.81 3.79 -22.48
N PRO A 192 -12.50 3.95 -21.33
CA PRO A 192 -13.92 4.29 -21.16
C PRO A 192 -14.29 5.72 -21.57
N HIS A 193 -13.34 6.64 -21.62
CA HIS A 193 -13.58 8.03 -22.03
C HIS A 193 -12.97 8.29 -23.39
N ALA A 194 -13.74 8.88 -24.29
CA ALA A 194 -13.19 9.37 -25.55
C ALA A 194 -12.13 10.44 -25.26
N TYR A 195 -10.91 10.22 -25.79
CA TYR A 195 -9.85 11.22 -25.67
C TYR A 195 -10.18 12.40 -26.60
N PRO A 196 -10.02 13.66 -26.16
CA PRO A 196 -10.06 14.82 -27.05
C PRO A 196 -8.75 14.98 -27.82
N TYR A 197 -8.78 15.71 -28.94
CA TYR A 197 -7.62 15.91 -29.83
C TYR A 197 -6.46 16.69 -29.16
N TYR A 198 -5.61 15.99 -28.40
CA TYR A 198 -4.32 16.48 -27.87
C TYR A 198 -3.10 15.85 -28.56
N TRP A 199 -3.29 15.15 -29.69
CA TRP A 199 -2.20 14.48 -30.40
C TRP A 199 -1.03 15.42 -30.75
N TRP A 200 -1.35 16.66 -31.14
CA TRP A 200 -0.38 17.71 -31.42
C TRP A 200 0.51 18.07 -30.20
N TRP A 201 0.03 17.86 -28.97
CA TRP A 201 0.80 18.09 -27.76
C TRP A 201 1.86 17.00 -27.58
N PHE A 202 1.50 15.72 -27.74
CA PHE A 202 2.44 14.60 -27.60
C PHE A 202 3.54 14.64 -28.67
N ASP A 203 3.17 14.92 -29.92
CA ASP A 203 4.13 15.08 -31.03
C ASP A 203 5.13 16.21 -30.76
N ASN A 204 4.64 17.38 -30.35
CA ASN A 204 5.49 18.55 -30.08
C ASN A 204 6.45 18.37 -28.90
N HIS A 205 6.13 17.45 -27.98
CA HIS A 205 6.95 17.19 -26.79
C HIS A 205 7.71 15.87 -26.85
N SER A 206 7.62 15.12 -27.96
CA SER A 206 8.23 13.79 -28.11
C SER A 206 7.91 12.85 -26.94
N ASP A 207 6.68 12.96 -26.42
CA ASP A 207 6.21 12.23 -25.23
C ASP A 207 5.24 11.13 -25.67
N PRO A 208 5.47 9.86 -25.34
CA PRO A 208 4.57 8.79 -25.74
C PRO A 208 3.21 8.93 -25.01
N PRO A 209 2.09 8.66 -25.69
CA PRO A 209 0.74 8.79 -25.14
C PRO A 209 0.36 7.61 -24.21
N GLU A 210 1.22 7.35 -23.22
CA GLU A 210 1.00 6.31 -22.21
C GLU A 210 -0.11 6.69 -21.22
N ASN A 211 -0.26 5.99 -20.12
CA ASN A 211 -1.25 6.29 -19.08
C ASN A 211 -0.73 7.23 -18.00
N TYR A 212 0.19 8.14 -18.34
CA TYR A 212 0.79 9.02 -17.35
C TYR A 212 0.07 10.35 -17.20
N CYS A 213 0.04 10.90 -16.00
CA CYS A 213 -0.52 12.21 -15.71
C CYS A 213 0.25 13.29 -16.48
N ARG A 214 -0.48 14.20 -17.11
CA ARG A 214 0.05 15.31 -17.91
C ARG A 214 -0.78 16.55 -17.68
N ASN A 215 -0.31 17.67 -18.19
CA ASN A 215 -1.08 18.90 -18.22
C ASN A 215 -0.98 19.55 -19.62
N PRO A 216 -1.67 18.98 -20.63
CA PRO A 216 -1.60 19.46 -22.01
C PRO A 216 -2.39 20.74 -22.27
N ASP A 217 -3.34 21.07 -21.38
CA ASP A 217 -4.32 22.15 -21.54
C ASP A 217 -4.08 23.34 -20.61
N GLY A 218 -3.01 23.32 -19.80
CA GLY A 218 -2.68 24.41 -18.87
C GLY A 218 -3.61 24.49 -17.66
N ALA A 219 -4.16 23.35 -17.23
CA ALA A 219 -4.88 23.20 -15.98
C ALA A 219 -3.99 23.57 -14.77
N LEU A 220 -4.60 23.66 -13.58
CA LEU A 220 -3.90 24.03 -12.34
C LEU A 220 -2.90 22.98 -11.82
N GLY A 221 -2.83 21.80 -12.44
CA GLY A 221 -1.96 20.72 -12.03
C GLY A 221 -2.05 19.52 -12.95
N LEU A 222 -1.25 18.50 -12.65
CA LEU A 222 -1.22 17.23 -13.39
C LEU A 222 -2.59 16.54 -13.31
N TRP A 223 -3.05 15.98 -14.42
CA TRP A 223 -4.30 15.24 -14.46
C TRP A 223 -4.24 14.12 -15.51
N CYS A 224 -5.22 13.23 -15.48
CA CYS A 224 -5.41 12.22 -16.51
C CYS A 224 -6.90 11.86 -16.66
N TYR A 225 -7.26 11.26 -17.79
CA TYR A 225 -8.51 10.48 -17.88
C TYR A 225 -8.39 9.26 -16.98
N THR A 226 -9.49 8.80 -16.40
CA THR A 226 -9.44 7.63 -15.51
C THR A 226 -10.01 6.39 -16.20
N THR A 227 -9.64 5.19 -15.76
CA THR A 227 -10.25 3.95 -16.24
C THR A 227 -11.64 3.68 -15.64
N ASP A 228 -12.12 4.54 -14.74
CA ASP A 228 -13.45 4.47 -14.15
C ASP A 228 -14.48 5.18 -15.05
N PRO A 229 -15.50 4.47 -15.59
CA PRO A 229 -16.52 5.07 -16.44
C PRO A 229 -17.34 6.19 -15.78
N SER A 230 -17.42 6.23 -14.46
CA SER A 230 -18.13 7.26 -13.70
C SER A 230 -17.30 8.53 -13.48
N THR A 231 -15.97 8.41 -13.53
CA THR A 231 -15.04 9.52 -13.31
C THR A 231 -14.26 9.81 -14.59
N ARG A 232 -14.73 10.78 -15.37
CA ARG A 232 -14.11 11.08 -16.67
C ARG A 232 -12.62 11.40 -16.57
N TRP A 233 -12.25 12.31 -15.68
CA TRP A 233 -10.87 12.72 -15.45
C TRP A 233 -10.72 13.15 -14.00
N GLU A 234 -9.48 13.15 -13.51
CA GLU A 234 -9.17 13.64 -12.18
C GLU A 234 -7.72 14.15 -12.08
N TYR A 235 -7.46 15.05 -11.13
CA TYR A 235 -6.11 15.50 -10.82
C TYR A 235 -5.26 14.37 -10.23
N CYS A 236 -3.98 14.40 -10.59
CA CYS A 236 -2.95 13.57 -10.00
C CYS A 236 -2.15 14.40 -9.00
N ASN A 237 -1.78 13.76 -7.89
CA ASN A 237 -0.80 14.31 -6.98
C ASN A 237 0.50 13.57 -7.24
N ASN A 238 1.60 14.28 -7.49
CA ASN A 238 2.92 13.68 -7.40
C ASN A 238 3.39 13.82 -5.95
N PRO A 239 3.34 12.74 -5.14
CA PRO A 239 3.74 12.81 -3.74
C PRO A 239 5.20 13.25 -3.58
N ALA A 240 6.06 13.02 -4.59
CA ALA A 240 7.45 13.47 -4.59
C ALA A 240 7.62 15.00 -4.79
N CYS A 241 6.56 15.71 -5.12
CA CYS A 241 6.57 17.14 -5.46
C CYS A 241 5.61 17.95 -4.58
N LEU A 242 5.18 17.38 -3.46
CA LEU A 242 4.44 18.09 -2.43
C LEU A 242 5.40 19.09 -1.78
N ILE A 243 5.06 20.38 -1.90
CA ILE A 243 5.81 21.52 -1.35
C ILE A 243 5.61 21.59 0.17
#